data_AF-A0AAW1VSD9-F1
#
_entry.id   AF-A0AAW1VSD9-F1
#
_cell.length_a   1.000
_cell.length_b   1.000
_cell.length_c   1.000
_cell.angle_alpha   90.00
_cell.angle_beta   90.00
_cell.angle_gamma   90.00
#
_symmetry.space_group_name_H-M   'P 1'
#
loop_
_entity.id
_entity.type
_entity.pdbx_description
1 polymer ?
#
loop_
_entity_poly.entity_id
_entity_poly.type
_entity_poly.pdbx_seq_one_letter_code
_entity_poly.pdbx_strand_id
1 'polypeptide(L)'
;MARLSTALAVVAFFVVFPSMVLATQYVVGDDLGWDGTANYQAWADGYAFHVGDVLIFNYDAGDHNVLLAANPAGFDGCNASPSLGVYDSGNDALTLSVAGTYYFLCGYHCDNLQQKFFITVN
;
A
#
# COMPACT_ATOMS: atom_id res chain seq x y z
N MET A 1 64.21 33.34 2.97
CA MET A 1 63.05 33.27 2.06
C MET A 1 62.42 31.90 2.19
N ALA A 2 61.46 31.71 3.10
CA ALA A 2 60.75 30.45 3.25
C ALA A 2 59.46 30.54 2.42
N ARG A 3 59.34 29.72 1.37
CA ARG A 3 58.10 29.59 0.60
C ARG A 3 57.21 28.59 1.30
N LEU A 4 56.23 29.08 2.06
CA LEU A 4 55.19 28.24 2.67
C LEU A 4 54.33 27.68 1.52
N SER A 5 54.48 26.39 1.26
CA SER A 5 53.69 25.68 0.24
C SER A 5 52.38 25.26 0.89
N THR A 6 51.35 26.11 0.79
CA THR A 6 50.01 25.81 1.30
C THR A 6 49.33 24.81 0.38
N ALA A 7 49.42 23.52 0.74
CA ALA A 7 48.60 22.48 0.13
C ALA A 7 47.13 22.73 0.50
N LEU A 8 46.30 23.06 -0.50
CA LEU A 8 44.88 23.29 -0.34
C LEU A 8 44.19 21.93 -0.18
N ALA A 9 43.91 21.50 1.04
CA ALA A 9 43.12 20.31 1.30
C ALA A 9 41.65 20.62 0.96
N VAL A 10 41.17 20.14 -0.18
CA VAL A 10 39.75 20.22 -0.57
C VAL A 10 38.99 19.16 0.22
N VAL A 11 38.34 19.56 1.30
CA VAL A 11 37.40 18.71 2.05
C VAL A 11 36.08 18.69 1.26
N ALA A 12 35.81 17.59 0.56
CA ALA A 12 34.52 17.37 -0.10
C ALA A 12 33.46 17.06 0.97
N PHE A 13 32.59 18.04 1.25
CA PHE A 13 31.40 17.84 2.08
C PHE A 13 30.36 17.07 1.24
N PHE A 14 30.21 15.77 1.47
CA PHE A 14 29.08 15.01 0.95
C PHE A 14 27.81 15.48 1.69
N VAL A 15 27.08 16.41 1.10
CA VAL A 15 25.75 16.80 1.58
C VAL A 15 24.81 15.65 1.28
N VAL A 16 24.52 14.82 2.27
CA VAL A 16 23.46 13.81 2.21
C VAL A 16 22.15 14.54 2.45
N PHE A 17 21.40 14.83 1.39
CA PHE A 17 20.03 15.30 1.53
C PHE A 17 19.17 14.12 1.99
N PRO A 18 18.44 14.22 3.12
CA PRO A 18 17.45 13.21 3.45
C PRO A 18 16.40 13.17 2.33
N SER A 19 16.14 11.98 1.79
CA SER A 19 15.02 11.78 0.87
C SER A 19 13.73 12.11 1.59
N MET A 20 13.01 13.13 1.15
CA MET A 20 11.65 13.39 1.61
C MET A 20 10.76 12.25 1.10
N VAL A 21 10.34 11.36 2.00
CA VAL A 21 9.33 10.34 1.68
C VAL A 21 7.97 11.02 1.85
N LEU A 22 7.31 11.33 0.74
CA LEU A 22 5.94 11.84 0.74
C LEU A 22 4.99 10.63 0.72
N ALA A 23 4.08 10.57 1.69
CA ALA A 23 2.98 9.60 1.68
C ALA A 23 2.10 9.83 0.45
N THR A 24 1.89 8.77 -0.33
CA THR A 24 1.06 8.76 -1.53
C THR A 24 -0.31 8.17 -1.21
N GLN A 25 -1.37 8.68 -1.86
CA GLN A 25 -2.70 8.13 -1.75
C GLN A 25 -3.04 7.40 -3.06
N TYR A 26 -3.55 6.17 -2.94
CA TYR A 26 -3.94 5.34 -4.07
C TYR A 26 -5.43 5.00 -3.96
N VAL A 27 -6.20 5.34 -4.99
CA VAL A 27 -7.59 4.89 -5.08
C VAL A 27 -7.59 3.46 -5.62
N VAL A 28 -8.06 2.52 -4.81
CA VAL A 28 -8.08 1.10 -5.18
C VAL A 28 -9.02 0.89 -6.35
N GLY A 29 -8.51 0.34 -7.45
CA GLY A 29 -9.28 0.16 -8.70
C GLY A 29 -9.43 1.43 -9.55
N ASP A 30 -8.73 2.52 -9.21
CA ASP A 30 -8.78 3.81 -9.90
C ASP A 30 -10.23 4.30 -10.09
N ASP A 31 -10.65 4.57 -11.33
CA ASP A 31 -12.00 5.06 -11.65
C ASP A 31 -13.12 4.04 -11.37
N LEU A 32 -12.78 2.73 -11.29
CA LEU A 32 -13.74 1.67 -11.01
C LEU A 32 -14.02 1.51 -9.51
N GLY A 33 -13.09 1.93 -8.66
CA GLY A 33 -13.21 1.74 -7.21
C GLY A 33 -13.17 0.27 -6.79
N TRP A 34 -13.76 -0.01 -5.63
CA TRP A 34 -13.85 -1.35 -5.03
C TRP A 34 -15.23 -1.99 -5.28
N ASP A 35 -15.58 -2.22 -6.54
CA ASP A 35 -16.90 -2.73 -6.98
C ASP A 35 -16.92 -4.22 -7.37
N GLY A 36 -15.75 -4.83 -7.54
CA GLY A 36 -15.58 -6.24 -7.90
C GLY A 36 -15.44 -6.50 -9.40
N THR A 37 -15.38 -5.46 -10.23
CA THR A 37 -15.22 -5.58 -11.69
C THR A 37 -13.79 -5.35 -12.16
N ALA A 38 -12.96 -4.66 -11.37
CA ALA A 38 -11.56 -4.42 -11.68
C ALA A 38 -10.68 -5.65 -11.47
N ASN A 39 -9.56 -5.72 -12.21
CA ASN A 39 -8.47 -6.65 -11.90
C ASN A 39 -7.53 -6.01 -10.87
N TYR A 40 -7.84 -6.19 -9.59
CA TYR A 40 -7.13 -5.53 -8.50
C TYR A 40 -5.67 -5.96 -8.36
N GLN A 41 -5.33 -7.20 -8.70
CA GLN A 41 -3.92 -7.61 -8.66
C GLN A 41 -3.12 -6.89 -9.74
N ALA A 42 -3.66 -6.78 -10.96
CA ALA A 42 -3.00 -6.00 -12.02
C ALA A 42 -2.88 -4.51 -11.68
N TRP A 43 -3.90 -3.94 -11.01
CA TRP A 43 -3.84 -2.59 -10.47
C TRP A 43 -2.72 -2.46 -9.43
N ALA A 44 -2.66 -3.37 -8.46
CA ALA A 44 -1.64 -3.39 -7.41
C ALA A 44 -0.22 -3.52 -7.97
N ASP A 45 -0.02 -4.40 -8.96
CA ASP A 45 1.27 -4.63 -9.60
C ASP A 45 1.79 -3.40 -10.38
N GLY A 46 0.92 -2.42 -10.64
CA GLY A 46 1.27 -1.14 -11.28
C GLY A 46 1.93 -0.13 -10.34
N TYR A 47 1.94 -0.38 -9.03
CA TYR A 47 2.42 0.58 -8.04
C TYR A 47 3.47 -0.01 -7.11
N ALA A 48 4.28 0.88 -6.52
CA ALA A 48 5.22 0.55 -5.45
C ALA A 48 4.72 1.19 -4.15
N PHE A 49 4.26 0.35 -3.23
CA PHE A 49 3.71 0.79 -1.95
C PHE A 49 4.81 0.90 -0.88
N HIS A 50 4.77 1.98 -0.13
CA HIS A 50 5.73 2.27 0.93
C HIS A 50 5.03 2.51 2.27
N VAL A 51 5.77 2.33 3.35
CA VAL A 51 5.28 2.69 4.68
C VAL A 51 4.87 4.17 4.73
N GLY A 52 3.64 4.42 5.16
CA GLY A 52 3.02 5.75 5.24
C GLY A 52 2.05 6.06 4.09
N ASP A 53 2.09 5.30 2.99
CA ASP A 53 1.11 5.42 1.91
C ASP A 53 -0.31 5.07 2.40
N VAL A 54 -1.32 5.54 1.67
CA VAL A 54 -2.73 5.35 2.01
C VAL A 54 -3.47 4.72 0.84
N LEU A 55 -4.24 3.67 1.13
CA LEU A 55 -5.22 3.11 0.20
C LEU A 55 -6.59 3.71 0.48
N ILE A 56 -7.26 4.18 -0.56
CA ILE A 56 -8.63 4.70 -0.52
C ILE A 56 -9.54 3.68 -1.19
N PHE A 57 -10.49 3.15 -0.43
CA PHE A 57 -11.49 2.21 -0.90
C PHE A 57 -12.84 2.91 -1.01
N ASN A 58 -13.31 3.10 -2.24
CA ASN A 58 -14.64 3.66 -2.54
C ASN A 58 -15.56 2.55 -3.04
N TYR A 59 -16.71 2.35 -2.40
CA TYR A 59 -17.66 1.29 -2.76
C TYR A 59 -19.05 1.54 -2.14
N ASP A 60 -20.07 0.80 -2.58
CA ASP A 60 -21.37 0.78 -1.92
C ASP A 60 -21.30 -0.08 -0.64
N ALA A 61 -21.40 0.56 0.53
CA ALA A 61 -21.34 -0.11 1.83
C ALA A 61 -22.49 -1.12 2.08
N GLY A 62 -23.54 -1.10 1.26
CA GLY A 62 -24.59 -2.12 1.27
C GLY A 62 -24.20 -3.42 0.57
N ASP A 63 -23.17 -3.41 -0.28
CA ASP A 63 -22.81 -4.52 -1.16
C ASP A 63 -21.35 -4.99 -0.98
N HIS A 64 -20.47 -4.11 -0.48
CA HIS A 64 -19.07 -4.44 -0.25
C HIS A 64 -18.59 -4.02 1.13
N ASN A 65 -17.46 -4.60 1.53
CA ASN A 65 -16.61 -4.16 2.63
C ASN A 65 -15.15 -4.47 2.27
N VAL A 66 -14.23 -4.12 3.17
CA VAL A 66 -12.81 -4.47 3.07
C VAL A 66 -12.39 -5.21 4.33
N LEU A 67 -11.86 -6.42 4.14
CA LEU A 67 -11.32 -7.27 5.19
C LEU A 67 -9.83 -7.50 4.94
N LEU A 68 -9.02 -7.45 6.00
CA LEU A 68 -7.60 -7.82 5.94
C LEU A 68 -7.41 -9.25 6.46
N ALA A 69 -7.11 -10.17 5.55
CA ALA A 69 -6.81 -11.54 5.93
C ALA A 69 -5.45 -11.62 6.64
N ALA A 70 -5.36 -12.43 7.69
CA ALA A 70 -4.16 -12.55 8.51
C ALA A 70 -3.01 -13.33 7.84
N ASN A 71 -3.31 -14.12 6.81
CA ASN A 71 -2.33 -15.00 6.17
C ASN A 71 -2.78 -15.36 4.73
N PRO A 72 -1.85 -15.82 3.88
CA PRO A 72 -2.15 -16.15 2.49
C PRO A 72 -3.17 -17.27 2.34
N ALA A 73 -3.21 -18.28 3.22
CA ALA A 73 -4.18 -19.36 3.13
C ALA A 73 -5.63 -18.86 3.35
N GLY A 74 -5.81 -17.91 4.27
CA GLY A 74 -7.07 -17.21 4.47
C GLY A 74 -7.46 -16.39 3.25
N PHE A 75 -6.53 -15.63 2.68
CA PHE A 75 -6.76 -14.87 1.45
C PHE A 75 -7.14 -15.76 0.25
N ASP A 76 -6.43 -16.87 0.05
CA ASP A 76 -6.68 -17.80 -1.04
C ASP A 76 -8.06 -18.43 -0.92
N GLY A 77 -8.43 -18.84 0.30
CA GLY A 77 -9.73 -19.42 0.63
C GLY A 77 -10.83 -18.43 1.01
N CYS A 78 -10.66 -17.13 0.72
CA CYS A 78 -11.65 -16.08 1.01
C CYS A 78 -12.14 -16.03 2.46
N ASN A 79 -11.25 -16.36 3.39
CA ASN A 79 -11.50 -16.40 4.82
C ASN A 79 -10.59 -15.39 5.54
N ALA A 80 -11.19 -14.28 5.96
CA ALA A 80 -10.52 -13.26 6.76
C ALA A 80 -10.72 -13.46 8.28
N SER A 81 -10.89 -14.69 8.77
CA SER A 81 -11.00 -14.96 10.21
C SER A 81 -9.72 -15.63 10.75
N PRO A 82 -9.04 -15.03 11.76
CA PRO A 82 -9.29 -13.71 12.32
C PRO A 82 -8.94 -12.60 11.32
N SER A 83 -9.66 -11.48 11.39
CA SER A 83 -9.42 -10.32 10.53
C SER A 83 -8.43 -9.37 11.22
N LEU A 84 -7.47 -8.85 10.46
CA LEU A 84 -6.56 -7.80 10.94
C LEU A 84 -7.17 -6.40 10.79
N GLY A 85 -8.31 -6.28 10.10
CA GLY A 85 -8.99 -5.01 9.88
C GLY A 85 -10.32 -5.21 9.16
N VAL A 86 -11.34 -4.50 9.61
CA VAL A 86 -12.67 -4.48 8.99
C VAL A 86 -13.00 -3.03 8.71
N TYR A 87 -13.34 -2.75 7.46
CA TYR A 87 -13.73 -1.42 7.00
C TYR A 87 -15.01 -1.56 6.20
N ASP A 88 -16.03 -0.80 6.58
CA ASP A 88 -17.42 -0.96 6.14
C ASP A 88 -18.14 0.38 5.93
N SER A 89 -17.40 1.48 5.74
CA SER A 89 -18.00 2.81 5.58
C SER A 89 -18.39 3.15 4.13
N GLY A 90 -17.80 2.47 3.14
CA GLY A 90 -17.94 2.78 1.71
C GLY A 90 -16.97 3.84 1.18
N ASN A 91 -16.20 4.50 2.06
CA ASN A 91 -15.13 5.42 1.70
C ASN A 91 -14.01 5.34 2.74
N ASP A 92 -13.34 4.19 2.78
CA ASP A 92 -12.35 3.91 3.80
C ASP A 92 -10.95 4.34 3.37
N ALA A 93 -10.23 4.97 4.28
CA ALA A 93 -8.83 5.32 4.11
C ALA A 93 -7.96 4.46 5.05
N LEU A 94 -7.03 3.70 4.46
CA LEU A 94 -6.16 2.78 5.18
C LEU A 94 -4.70 3.17 5.00
N THR A 95 -4.05 3.58 6.08
CA THR A 95 -2.61 3.86 6.09
C THR A 95 -1.79 2.59 6.23
N LEU A 96 -0.84 2.39 5.32
CA LEU A 96 0.12 1.29 5.32
C LEU A 96 1.23 1.58 6.34
N SER A 97 0.96 1.28 7.61
CA SER A 97 1.79 1.71 8.73
C SER A 97 3.03 0.84 9.00
N VAL A 98 3.09 -0.36 8.42
CA VAL A 98 4.15 -1.34 8.67
C VAL A 98 4.56 -1.99 7.35
N ALA A 99 5.85 -2.26 7.17
CA ALA A 99 6.34 -3.03 6.03
C ALA A 99 5.85 -4.49 6.10
N GLY A 100 5.61 -5.09 4.95
CA GLY A 100 5.13 -6.48 4.84
C GLY A 100 4.03 -6.65 3.80
N THR A 101 3.46 -7.85 3.75
CA THR A 101 2.39 -8.18 2.81
C THR A 101 1.03 -7.97 3.44
N TYR A 102 0.16 -7.24 2.76
CA TYR A 102 -1.23 -7.03 3.13
C TYR A 102 -2.13 -7.83 2.17
N TYR A 103 -3.17 -8.46 2.70
CA TYR A 103 -4.11 -9.27 1.93
C TYR A 103 -5.52 -8.70 2.10
N PHE A 104 -6.05 -8.05 1.06
CA PHE A 104 -7.35 -7.40 1.07
C PHE A 104 -8.37 -8.26 0.34
N LEU A 105 -9.56 -8.39 0.92
CA LEU A 105 -10.69 -9.08 0.27
C LEU A 105 -12.03 -8.47 0.68
N CYS A 106 -13.04 -8.65 -0.18
CA CYS A 106 -14.42 -8.36 0.14
C CYS A 106 -15.08 -9.60 0.76
N GLY A 107 -15.69 -9.47 1.94
CA GLY A 107 -16.36 -10.58 2.61
C GLY A 107 -17.59 -11.10 1.88
N TYR A 108 -18.20 -10.28 1.02
CA TYR A 108 -19.39 -10.63 0.24
C TYR A 108 -19.04 -11.25 -1.11
N HIS A 109 -17.92 -10.82 -1.70
CA HIS A 109 -17.65 -11.01 -3.13
C HIS A 109 -16.30 -11.65 -3.47
N CYS A 110 -15.53 -12.08 -2.47
CA CYS A 110 -14.24 -12.74 -2.70
C CYS A 110 -14.38 -14.05 -3.50
N ASP A 111 -15.30 -14.94 -3.13
CA ASP A 111 -15.41 -16.26 -3.74
C ASP A 111 -15.95 -16.23 -5.18
N ASN A 112 -16.96 -15.40 -5.44
CA ASN A 112 -17.68 -15.36 -6.71
C ASN A 112 -17.10 -14.36 -7.73
N LEU A 113 -16.55 -13.23 -7.28
CA LEU A 113 -15.99 -12.18 -8.16
C LEU A 113 -14.47 -12.05 -8.07
N GLN A 114 -13.80 -12.80 -7.19
CA GLN A 114 -12.36 -12.62 -6.92
C GLN A 114 -12.04 -11.17 -6.53
N GLN A 115 -12.95 -10.51 -5.80
CA GLN A 115 -12.75 -9.16 -5.28
C GLN A 115 -11.76 -9.19 -4.11
N LYS A 116 -10.48 -9.36 -4.46
CA LYS A 116 -9.35 -9.53 -3.56
C LYS A 116 -8.04 -9.16 -4.27
N PHE A 117 -7.05 -8.70 -3.51
CA PHE A 117 -5.68 -8.50 -3.97
C PHE A 117 -4.72 -8.49 -2.79
N PHE A 118 -3.44 -8.59 -3.07
CA PHE A 118 -2.40 -8.39 -2.08
C PHE A 118 -1.35 -7.39 -2.58
N ILE A 119 -0.69 -6.73 -1.64
CA ILE A 119 0.43 -5.82 -1.91
C ILE A 119 1.58 -6.14 -0.98
N THR A 120 2.79 -5.77 -1.39
CA THR A 120 3.97 -5.75 -0.52
C THR A 120 4.39 -4.30 -0.29
N VAL A 121 4.48 -3.94 0.98
CA VAL A 121 4.89 -2.61 1.45
C VAL A 121 6.33 -2.68 1.91
N ASN A 122 7.16 -1.77 1.40
CA ASN A 122 8.57 -1.65 1.76
C ASN A 122 8.87 -0.42 2.63
#